data_AF-A0A7Y5FUJ8-F1
#
_entry.id   AF-A0A7Y5FUJ8-F1
#
_cell.length_a   1.000
_cell.length_b   1.000
_cell.length_c   1.000
_cell.angle_alpha   90.00
_cell.angle_beta   90.00
_cell.angle_gamma   90.00
#
_symmetry.space_group_name_H-M   'P 1'
#
loop_
_entity.id
_entity.type
_entity.pdbx_description
1 polymer ?
#
loop_
_entity_poly.entity_id
_entity_poly.type
_entity_poly.pdbx_seq_one_letter_code
_entity_poly.pdbx_strand_id
1 'polypeptide(L)'
;VEQPTVEIIQPKQNAFIPGIGVIVIEALASHPNGIERVEFRAGGNLLGIDNSPPYQQPWRVEGLSGPATIVISAYRALTPGAPGVDSVRVNVEGVTRL
;
A
#
# COMPACT_ATOMS: atom_id res chain seq x y z
N VAL A 1 -3.79 16.28 18.35
CA VAL A 1 -3.71 16.30 16.88
C VAL A 1 -4.24 14.97 16.39
N GLU A 2 -5.40 14.96 15.72
CA GLU A 2 -6.00 13.75 15.15
C GLU A 2 -5.07 13.13 14.10
N GLN A 3 -5.09 11.82 13.88
CA GLN A 3 -4.31 11.19 12.81
C GLN A 3 -5.23 10.91 11.62
N PRO A 4 -4.73 11.01 10.38
CA PRO A 4 -5.46 10.48 9.22
C PRO A 4 -5.87 9.02 9.43
N THR A 5 -7.02 8.62 8.89
CA THR A 5 -7.35 7.22 8.73
C THR A 5 -6.93 6.75 7.34
N VAL A 6 -6.48 5.50 7.25
CA VAL A 6 -6.12 4.86 5.99
C VAL A 6 -6.43 3.37 6.08
N GLU A 7 -6.91 2.77 5.00
CA GLU A 7 -7.26 1.34 4.91
C GLU A 7 -6.86 0.79 3.53
N ILE A 8 -6.22 -0.38 3.52
CA ILE A 8 -5.96 -1.15 2.30
C ILE A 8 -7.25 -1.90 1.90
N ILE A 9 -7.81 -1.53 0.77
CA ILE A 9 -8.99 -2.19 0.20
C ILE A 9 -8.58 -3.45 -0.56
N GLN A 10 -7.54 -3.32 -1.38
CA GLN A 10 -6.91 -4.43 -2.08
C GLN A 10 -5.39 -4.26 -2.07
N PRO A 11 -4.62 -5.36 -2.01
CA PRO A 11 -5.09 -6.72 -1.76
C PRO A 11 -5.54 -6.94 -0.31
N LYS A 12 -6.43 -7.92 -0.07
CA LYS A 12 -6.83 -8.30 1.29
C LYS A 12 -5.71 -9.05 2.03
N GLN A 13 -5.83 -9.06 3.35
CA GLN A 13 -4.98 -9.88 4.22
C GLN A 13 -4.91 -11.33 3.73
N ASN A 14 -3.69 -11.86 3.67
CA ASN A 14 -3.32 -13.19 3.18
C ASN A 14 -3.63 -13.48 1.70
N ALA A 15 -3.95 -12.47 0.88
CA ALA A 15 -4.17 -12.67 -0.55
C ALA A 15 -2.94 -13.30 -1.24
N PHE A 16 -3.20 -14.09 -2.28
CA PHE A 16 -2.17 -14.64 -3.16
C PHE A 16 -1.91 -13.66 -4.31
N ILE A 17 -0.63 -13.33 -4.51
CA ILE A 17 -0.17 -12.38 -5.53
C ILE A 17 0.73 -13.13 -6.52
N PRO A 18 0.58 -12.94 -7.84
CA PRO A 18 1.47 -13.56 -8.82
C PRO A 18 2.93 -13.16 -8.58
N GLY A 19 3.86 -14.12 -8.65
CA GLY A 19 5.30 -13.87 -8.54
C GLY A 19 5.91 -13.08 -9.71
N ILE A 20 5.18 -12.96 -10.82
CA ILE A 20 5.51 -12.10 -11.96
C ILE A 20 4.22 -11.43 -12.43
N GLY A 21 4.21 -10.10 -12.51
CA GLY A 21 3.07 -9.35 -13.02
C GLY A 21 2.93 -7.98 -12.39
N VAL A 22 1.77 -7.37 -12.60
CA VAL A 22 1.40 -6.10 -11.95
C VAL A 22 0.06 -6.33 -11.26
N ILE A 23 0.00 -5.99 -9.97
CA ILE A 23 -1.26 -5.86 -9.23
C ILE A 23 -1.44 -4.41 -8.78
N VAL A 24 -2.66 -4.00 -8.50
CA VAL A 24 -2.95 -2.66 -7.99
C VAL A 24 -3.26 -2.75 -6.50
N ILE A 25 -2.58 -1.91 -5.72
CA ILE A 25 -2.91 -1.66 -4.32
C ILE A 25 -3.91 -0.51 -4.31
N GLU A 26 -5.06 -0.73 -3.69
CA GLU A 26 -6.15 0.24 -3.58
C GLU A 26 -6.32 0.63 -2.12
N ALA A 27 -6.47 1.93 -1.85
CA ALA A 27 -6.61 2.45 -0.50
C ALA A 27 -7.76 3.47 -0.37
N LEU A 28 -8.36 3.51 0.82
CA LEU A 28 -9.17 4.64 1.28
C LEU A 28 -8.39 5.42 2.31
N ALA A 29 -8.45 6.75 2.25
CA ALA A 29 -7.85 7.62 3.24
C ALA A 29 -8.78 8.79 3.55
N SER A 30 -8.86 9.20 4.82
CA SER A 30 -9.72 10.30 5.24
C SER A 30 -9.12 11.07 6.41
N HIS A 31 -9.35 12.38 6.41
CA HIS A 31 -9.05 13.28 7.52
C HIS A 31 -9.91 14.54 7.35
N PRO A 32 -10.41 15.18 8.43
CA PRO A 32 -11.27 16.37 8.32
C PRO A 32 -10.66 17.53 7.52
N ASN A 33 -9.34 17.71 7.62
CA ASN A 33 -8.58 18.73 6.87
C ASN A 33 -8.06 18.25 5.50
N GLY A 34 -8.51 17.09 5.02
CA GLY A 34 -8.02 16.46 3.81
C GLY A 34 -6.72 15.68 4.00
N ILE A 35 -6.41 14.89 2.97
CA ILE A 35 -5.18 14.10 2.83
C ILE A 35 -4.31 14.80 1.78
N GLU A 36 -3.03 14.92 2.07
CA GLU A 36 -2.03 15.46 1.15
C GLU A 36 -1.48 14.37 0.24
N ARG A 37 -1.19 13.19 0.81
CA ARG A 37 -0.67 12.04 0.06
C ARG A 37 -0.86 10.72 0.81
N VAL A 38 -0.88 9.63 0.05
CA VAL A 38 -0.75 8.25 0.54
C VAL A 38 0.54 7.66 -0.04
N GLU A 39 1.43 7.20 0.83
CA GLU A 39 2.66 6.50 0.46
C GLU A 39 2.41 4.99 0.49
N PHE A 40 2.85 4.28 -0.55
CA PHE A 40 2.64 2.84 -0.71
C PHE A 40 3.97 2.10 -0.69
N ARG A 41 4.08 1.07 0.15
CA ARG A 41 5.28 0.23 0.27
C ARG A 41 4.94 -1.24 0.20
N ALA A 42 5.82 -2.05 -0.40
CA ALA A 42 5.75 -3.50 -0.37
C ALA A 42 7.14 -4.10 -0.09
N GLY A 43 7.21 -5.04 0.86
CA GLY A 43 8.48 -5.66 1.26
C GLY A 43 9.52 -4.65 1.80
N GLY A 44 9.04 -3.53 2.34
CA GLY A 44 9.89 -2.41 2.82
C GLY A 44 10.25 -1.37 1.75
N ASN A 45 10.07 -1.67 0.46
CA ASN A 45 10.40 -0.76 -0.64
C ASN A 45 9.26 0.22 -0.92
N LEU A 46 9.59 1.50 -1.18
CA LEU A 46 8.63 2.49 -1.67
C LEU A 46 8.27 2.17 -3.12
N LEU A 47 6.97 2.00 -3.36
CA LEU A 47 6.41 1.79 -4.70
C LEU A 47 6.03 3.10 -5.36
N GLY A 48 5.45 4.00 -4.58
CA GLY A 48 5.04 5.31 -5.05
C GLY A 48 4.20 6.07 -4.03
N ILE A 49 3.73 7.23 -4.47
CA ILE A 49 2.97 8.19 -3.69
C ILE A 49 1.79 8.63 -4.57
N ASP A 50 0.59 8.62 -4.00
CA ASP A 50 -0.61 9.15 -4.64
C ASP A 50 -1.16 10.35 -3.85
N ASN A 51 -1.39 11.46 -4.54
CA ASN A 51 -1.79 12.73 -3.95
C ASN A 51 -3.29 13.02 -4.09
N SER A 52 -4.05 12.14 -4.74
CA SER A 52 -5.49 12.37 -4.99
C SER A 52 -6.30 11.09 -5.02
N PRO A 53 -7.53 11.07 -4.46
CA PRO A 53 -8.40 9.91 -4.56
C PRO A 53 -8.92 9.74 -6.01
N PRO A 54 -9.17 8.49 -6.48
CA PRO A 54 -9.00 7.24 -5.74
C PRO A 54 -7.52 6.85 -5.55
N TYR A 55 -7.12 6.54 -4.31
CA TYR A 55 -5.71 6.26 -4.00
C TYR A 55 -5.33 4.87 -4.49
N GLN A 56 -4.44 4.82 -5.48
CA GLN A 56 -4.04 3.57 -6.13
C GLN A 56 -2.55 3.56 -6.45
N GLN A 57 -1.93 2.39 -6.29
CA GLN A 57 -0.53 2.20 -6.66
C GLN A 57 -0.32 0.84 -7.34
N PRO A 58 0.16 0.81 -8.60
CA PRO A 58 0.62 -0.44 -9.19
C PRO A 58 1.87 -0.95 -8.46
N TRP A 59 1.86 -2.25 -8.13
CA TRP A 59 3.00 -3.01 -7.66
C TRP A 59 3.42 -4.01 -8.73
N ARG A 60 4.57 -3.74 -9.36
CA ARG A 60 5.21 -4.66 -10.29
C ARG A 60 6.03 -5.68 -9.51
N VAL A 61 5.69 -6.94 -9.67
CA VAL A 61 6.36 -8.09 -9.06
C VAL A 61 7.21 -8.76 -10.14
N GLU A 62 8.50 -8.95 -9.86
CA GLU A 62 9.48 -9.53 -10.81
C GLU A 62 10.30 -10.61 -10.11
N GLY A 63 9.73 -11.81 -9.99
CA GLY A 63 10.41 -12.97 -9.40
C GLY A 63 10.51 -12.93 -7.87
N LEU A 64 9.59 -12.24 -7.20
CA LEU A 64 9.43 -12.36 -5.75
C LEU A 64 8.66 -13.64 -5.42
N SER A 65 8.91 -14.21 -4.24
CA SER A 65 8.17 -15.39 -3.75
C SER A 65 8.12 -15.38 -2.22
N GLY A 66 7.06 -15.96 -1.66
CA GLY A 66 6.87 -16.05 -0.21
C GLY A 66 6.12 -14.84 0.36
N PRO A 67 6.08 -14.69 1.70
CA PRO A 67 5.31 -13.64 2.33
C PRO A 67 5.90 -12.26 2.07
N ALA A 68 5.04 -11.29 1.75
CA ALA A 68 5.38 -9.87 1.67
C ALA A 68 4.41 -9.04 2.51
N THR A 69 4.89 -7.94 3.09
CA THR A 69 4.04 -6.98 3.80
C THR A 69 3.86 -5.75 2.93
N ILE A 70 2.61 -5.37 2.70
CA ILE A 70 2.23 -4.08 2.13
C ILE A 70 1.93 -3.15 3.29
N VAL A 71 2.48 -1.94 3.24
CA VAL A 71 2.24 -0.88 4.22
C VAL A 71 1.83 0.36 3.45
N ILE A 72 0.77 1.02 3.88
CA ILE A 72 0.38 2.34 3.37
C ILE A 72 0.42 3.37 4.48
N SER A 73 0.73 4.61 4.14
CA SER A 73 0.81 5.71 5.10
C SER A 73 0.15 6.96 4.55
N ALA A 74 -0.88 7.48 5.22
CA ALA A 74 -1.60 8.69 4.82
C ALA A 74 -1.11 9.89 5.62
N TYR A 75 -0.76 10.96 4.91
CA TYR A 75 -0.27 12.22 5.46
C TYR A 75 -1.27 13.33 5.15
N ARG A 76 -1.50 14.23 6.11
CA ARG A 76 -2.27 15.46 5.88
C ARG A 76 -1.34 16.67 5.72
N ALA A 77 -1.89 17.76 5.20
CA ALA A 77 -1.17 19.00 5.00
C ALA A 77 -0.80 19.72 6.31
N LEU A 78 0.34 20.43 6.27
CA LEU A 78 0.69 21.58 7.13
C LEU A 78 0.82 21.36 8.65
N THR A 79 0.97 20.13 9.14
CA THR A 79 1.38 19.93 10.55
C THR A 79 2.22 18.66 10.69
N PRO A 80 3.41 18.72 11.32
CA PRO A 80 4.14 17.51 11.70
C PRO A 80 3.27 16.67 12.63
N GLY A 81 2.86 15.50 12.15
CA GLY A 81 2.06 14.54 12.88
C GLY A 81 2.37 13.15 12.36
N ALA A 82 2.18 12.13 13.20
CA ALA A 82 2.29 10.75 12.74
C ALA A 82 1.28 10.51 11.60
N PRO A 83 1.68 9.81 10.52
CA PRO A 83 0.73 9.42 9.48
C PRO A 83 -0.26 8.40 10.02
N GLY A 84 -1.43 8.32 9.39
CA GLY A 84 -2.26 7.11 9.51
C GLY A 84 -1.56 5.97 8.81
N VAL A 85 -1.55 4.76 9.39
CA VAL A 85 -0.87 3.60 8.82
C VAL A 85 -1.81 2.40 8.82
N ASP A 86 -1.78 1.64 7.73
CA ASP A 86 -2.38 0.32 7.64
C ASP A 86 -1.40 -0.64 6.95
N SER A 87 -1.55 -1.94 7.24
CA SER A 87 -0.71 -2.97 6.66
C SER A 87 -1.46 -4.27 6.46
N VAL A 88 -1.16 -4.94 5.34
CA VAL A 88 -1.59 -6.31 5.09
C VAL A 88 -0.40 -7.18 4.76
N ARG A 89 -0.45 -8.44 5.17
CA ARG A 89 0.49 -9.47 4.71
C ARG A 89 -0.13 -10.21 3.54
N VAL A 90 0.62 -10.42 2.48
CA VAL A 90 0.23 -11.21 1.29
C VAL A 90 1.21 -12.35 1.06
N ASN A 91 0.81 -13.33 0.25
CA ASN A 91 1.64 -14.46 -0.13
C ASN A 91 1.94 -14.35 -1.63
N VAL A 92 3.18 -14.04 -1.98
CA VAL A 92 3.60 -13.99 -3.38
C VAL A 92 3.92 -15.40 -3.86
N GLU A 93 3.24 -15.84 -4.91
CA GLU A 93 3.42 -17.15 -5.49
C GLU A 93 4.83 -17.31 -6.05
N GLY A 94 5.43 -18.48 -5.84
CA GLY A 94 6.74 -18.79 -6.41
C GLY A 94 6.67 -18.94 -7.93
N VAL A 95 7.71 -18.49 -8.62
CA VAL A 95 7.88 -18.76 -10.05
C VAL A 95 8.48 -20.15 -10.18
N THR A 96 7.69 -21.16 -10.55
CA THR A 96 8.24 -22.45 -10.97
C THR A 96 8.98 -22.22 -12.29
N ARG A 97 10.32 -22.24 -12.26
CA ARG A 97 11.10 -22.36 -13.49
C ARG A 97 10.90 -23.79 -14.01
N LEU A 98 10.26 -23.91 -15.18
CA LEU A 98 10.23 -25.15 -15.97
C LEU A 98 11.63 -25.42 -16.55
#